data_AF-A0A7R9AJE3-F1
#
_entry.id   AF-A0A7R9AJE3-F1
#
_cell.length_a   1.000
_cell.length_b   1.000
_cell.length_c   1.000
_cell.angle_alpha   90.00
_cell.angle_beta   90.00
_cell.angle_gamma   90.00
#
_symmetry.space_group_name_H-M   'P 1'
#
loop_
_entity.id
_entity.type
_entity.pdbx_description
1 polymer ?
#
loop_
_entity_poly.entity_id
_entity_poly.type
_entity_poly.pdbx_seq_one_letter_code
_entity_poly.pdbx_strand_id
1 'polypeptide(L)'
;MEYKPEGLKSKNPVLGLVGKGISFDTGGISIKPSANMGYMKCDMAGAAAVIGAVELAAKLKLNIHVVGVVPAAENSVDANAIRPGDVIGSYSNKSIEVLDTDAEGRLILADGLAYIIKNHNPEYIIDLATLTGSCVATLGYHASGMFTNNDELAQSLYAA
;
A
#
# COMPACT_ATOMS: atom_id res chain seq x y z
N MET A 1 -1.65 -10.59 -7.47
CA MET A 1 -0.71 -11.09 -8.51
C MET A 1 0.33 -11.96 -7.83
N GLU A 2 0.84 -12.98 -8.50
CA GLU A 2 1.78 -13.92 -7.89
C GLU A 2 2.82 -14.36 -8.93
N TYR A 3 4.09 -14.35 -8.52
CA TYR A 3 5.19 -14.89 -9.28
C TYR A 3 5.86 -16.02 -8.50
N LYS A 4 5.83 -17.22 -9.06
CA LYS A 4 6.48 -18.40 -8.49
C LYS A 4 7.32 -19.08 -9.58
N PRO A 5 8.65 -19.13 -9.46
CA PRO A 5 9.50 -19.85 -10.41
C PRO A 5 9.25 -21.37 -10.33
N GLU A 6 9.42 -22.05 -11.46
CA GLU A 6 9.31 -23.51 -11.53
C GLU A 6 10.39 -24.19 -10.67
N GLY A 7 10.02 -25.29 -10.00
CA GLY A 7 10.94 -26.07 -9.18
C GLY A 7 11.15 -25.57 -7.74
N LEU A 8 10.56 -24.42 -7.36
CA LEU A 8 10.68 -23.89 -6.01
C LEU A 8 9.82 -24.71 -5.02
N LYS A 9 10.48 -25.36 -4.05
CA LYS A 9 9.84 -26.31 -3.11
C LYS A 9 9.00 -25.65 -2.02
N SER A 10 9.31 -24.41 -1.66
CA SER A 10 8.51 -23.68 -0.66
C SER A 10 7.07 -23.49 -1.15
N LYS A 11 6.12 -23.70 -0.25
CA LYS A 11 4.71 -23.43 -0.51
C LYS A 11 4.37 -21.95 -0.31
N ASN A 12 4.94 -21.33 0.71
CA ASN A 12 4.65 -19.94 1.05
C ASN A 12 5.58 -18.98 0.29
N PRO A 13 5.09 -17.80 -0.11
CA PRO A 13 5.94 -16.76 -0.70
C PRO A 13 7.00 -16.31 0.30
N VAL A 14 8.17 -15.96 -0.22
CA VAL A 14 9.22 -15.32 0.58
C VAL A 14 8.86 -13.85 0.80
N LEU A 15 8.37 -13.18 -0.24
CA LEU A 15 8.09 -11.74 -0.22
C LEU A 15 6.64 -11.44 -0.58
N GLY A 16 5.96 -10.73 0.31
CA GLY A 16 4.68 -10.07 0.07
C GLY A 16 4.86 -8.57 -0.16
N LEU A 17 4.27 -8.06 -1.23
CA LEU A 17 4.26 -6.64 -1.56
C LEU A 17 2.82 -6.11 -1.53
N VAL A 18 2.58 -5.01 -0.83
CA VAL A 18 1.25 -4.37 -0.77
C VAL A 18 1.34 -2.91 -1.20
N GLY A 19 0.57 -2.51 -2.22
CA GLY A 19 0.69 -1.16 -2.77
C GLY A 19 -0.60 -0.36 -2.64
N LYS A 20 -0.55 0.85 -2.06
CA LYS A 20 -1.69 1.78 -2.02
C LYS A 20 -2.13 2.11 -3.46
N GLY A 21 -3.38 1.77 -3.78
CA GLY A 21 -3.96 1.93 -5.12
C GLY A 21 -5.10 2.94 -5.19
N ILE A 22 -4.94 4.14 -4.60
CA ILE A 22 -5.95 5.20 -4.75
C ILE A 22 -5.75 5.88 -6.11
N SER A 23 -6.62 5.58 -7.08
CA SER A 23 -6.44 6.05 -8.46
C SER A 23 -6.58 7.57 -8.60
N PHE A 24 -7.40 8.17 -7.74
CA PHE A 24 -7.51 9.61 -7.56
C PHE A 24 -8.02 9.89 -6.15
N ASP A 25 -7.49 10.96 -5.54
CA ASP A 25 -7.80 11.34 -4.16
C ASP A 25 -8.30 12.79 -4.08
N THR A 26 -9.62 12.95 -3.91
CA THR A 26 -10.24 14.25 -3.62
C THR A 26 -10.11 14.64 -2.15
N GLY A 27 -9.76 13.67 -1.29
CA GLY A 27 -9.89 13.68 0.17
C GLY A 27 -11.25 13.26 0.72
N GLY A 28 -12.23 13.01 -0.14
CA GLY A 28 -13.59 12.69 0.27
C GLY A 28 -14.26 13.87 0.96
N ILE A 29 -15.05 13.63 2.01
CA ILE A 29 -15.74 14.69 2.76
C ILE A 29 -14.75 15.67 3.41
N SER A 30 -13.60 15.19 3.88
CA SER A 30 -12.41 15.98 4.23
C SER A 30 -11.71 16.54 2.98
N ILE A 31 -12.44 17.32 2.17
CA ILE A 31 -12.01 17.68 0.83
C ILE A 31 -10.68 18.45 0.81
N LYS A 32 -9.76 18.05 -0.06
CA LYS A 32 -8.50 18.77 -0.29
C LYS A 32 -8.77 20.14 -0.95
N PRO A 33 -7.91 21.15 -0.71
CA PRO A 33 -7.91 22.36 -1.52
C PRO A 33 -7.65 22.06 -3.00
N SER A 34 -8.17 22.90 -3.90
CA SER A 34 -8.01 22.73 -5.35
C SER A 34 -6.55 22.80 -5.81
N ALA A 35 -5.73 23.59 -5.12
CA ALA A 35 -4.30 23.68 -5.38
C ALA A 35 -3.66 22.30 -5.24
N ASN A 36 -2.95 21.85 -6.29
CA ASN A 36 -2.25 20.56 -6.34
C ASN A 36 -3.13 19.30 -6.35
N MET A 37 -4.47 19.41 -6.29
CA MET A 37 -5.36 18.24 -6.38
C MET A 37 -5.18 17.45 -7.69
N GLY A 38 -4.80 18.11 -8.79
CA GLY A 38 -4.48 17.44 -10.05
C GLY A 38 -3.31 16.45 -9.97
N TYR A 39 -2.43 16.57 -8.96
CA TYR A 39 -1.39 15.59 -8.71
C TYR A 39 -1.92 14.31 -8.05
N MET A 40 -3.11 14.32 -7.46
CA MET A 40 -3.68 13.16 -6.76
C MET A 40 -3.97 11.96 -7.66
N LYS A 41 -3.85 12.11 -8.98
CA LYS A 41 -3.70 10.97 -9.91
C LYS A 41 -2.50 10.06 -9.59
N CYS A 42 -1.50 10.58 -8.86
CA CYS A 42 -0.31 9.82 -8.46
C CYS A 42 -0.50 9.06 -7.15
N ASP A 43 -1.69 9.11 -6.53
CA ASP A 43 -1.94 8.51 -5.23
C ASP A 43 -2.06 6.96 -5.25
N MET A 44 -1.83 6.41 -6.44
CA MET A 44 -1.70 4.99 -6.78
C MET A 44 -0.25 4.58 -7.07
N ALA A 45 0.73 5.46 -6.84
CA ALA A 45 2.12 5.16 -7.19
C ALA A 45 2.69 3.97 -6.38
N GLY A 46 2.21 3.74 -5.16
CA GLY A 46 2.55 2.55 -4.38
C GLY A 46 2.09 1.26 -5.07
N ALA A 47 0.85 1.23 -5.56
CA ALA A 47 0.34 0.14 -6.38
C ALA A 47 1.13 -0.06 -7.68
N ALA A 48 1.46 1.03 -8.38
CA ALA A 48 2.26 0.96 -9.60
C ALA A 48 3.65 0.35 -9.34
N ALA A 49 4.31 0.75 -8.23
CA ALA A 49 5.59 0.18 -7.82
C ALA A 49 5.49 -1.33 -7.55
N VAL A 50 4.44 -1.78 -6.86
CA VAL A 50 4.21 -3.21 -6.61
C VAL A 50 3.96 -4.00 -7.90
N ILE A 51 3.10 -3.49 -8.79
CA ILE A 51 2.84 -4.11 -10.09
C ILE A 51 4.14 -4.25 -10.90
N GLY A 52 4.91 -3.16 -11.00
CA GLY A 52 6.17 -3.15 -11.72
C GLY A 52 7.21 -4.09 -11.13
N ALA A 53 7.31 -4.17 -9.80
CA ALA A 53 8.26 -5.06 -9.11
C ALA A 53 7.96 -6.54 -9.38
N VAL A 54 6.68 -6.95 -9.29
CA VAL A 54 6.29 -8.34 -9.57
C VAL A 54 6.47 -8.67 -11.06
N GLU A 55 6.09 -7.76 -11.96
CA GLU A 55 6.31 -7.94 -13.40
C GLU A 55 7.80 -8.11 -13.72
N LEU A 56 8.65 -7.25 -13.15
CA LEU A 56 10.10 -7.31 -13.36
C LEU A 56 10.70 -8.59 -12.80
N ALA A 57 10.28 -9.03 -11.61
CA ALA A 57 10.72 -10.30 -11.03
C ALA A 57 10.41 -11.49 -11.95
N ALA A 58 9.22 -11.51 -12.56
CA ALA A 58 8.81 -12.52 -13.51
C ALA A 58 9.63 -12.47 -14.82
N LYS A 59 9.82 -11.28 -15.40
CA LYS A 59 10.61 -11.08 -16.63
C LYS A 59 12.07 -11.49 -16.46
N LEU A 60 12.66 -11.20 -15.30
CA LEU A 60 14.04 -11.58 -14.95
C LEU A 60 14.17 -13.03 -14.50
N LYS A 61 13.06 -13.75 -14.32
CA LYS A 61 13.02 -15.12 -13.82
C LYS A 61 13.76 -15.28 -12.48
N LEU A 62 13.56 -14.32 -11.57
CA LEU A 62 14.25 -14.34 -10.27
C LEU A 62 13.89 -15.61 -9.49
N ASN A 63 14.87 -16.21 -8.81
CA ASN A 63 14.64 -17.43 -8.02
C ASN A 63 14.00 -17.12 -6.65
N ILE A 64 12.84 -16.44 -6.66
CA ILE A 64 12.09 -16.03 -5.47
C ILE A 64 10.59 -16.12 -5.73
N HIS A 65 9.84 -16.58 -4.73
CA HIS A 65 8.38 -16.59 -4.75
C HIS A 65 7.85 -15.27 -4.16
N VAL A 66 7.20 -14.46 -4.99
CA VAL A 66 6.71 -13.12 -4.65
C VAL A 66 5.20 -13.05 -4.88
N VAL A 67 4.47 -12.46 -3.94
CA VAL A 67 3.05 -12.14 -4.08
C VAL A 67 2.84 -10.63 -3.95
N GLY A 68 2.06 -10.05 -4.87
CA GLY A 68 1.67 -8.64 -4.86
C GLY A 68 0.17 -8.47 -4.64
N VAL A 69 -0.21 -7.58 -3.73
CA VAL A 69 -1.61 -7.20 -3.45
C VAL A 69 -1.75 -5.70 -3.65
N VAL A 70 -2.77 -5.30 -4.42
CA VAL A 70 -3.09 -3.91 -4.68
C VAL A 70 -4.54 -3.69 -4.27
N PRO A 71 -4.81 -3.25 -3.03
CA PRO A 71 -6.11 -2.71 -2.72
C PRO A 71 -6.28 -1.41 -3.52
N ALA A 72 -7.35 -1.30 -4.30
CA ALA A 72 -7.59 -0.18 -5.19
C ALA A 72 -8.97 0.41 -5.01
N ALA A 73 -9.03 1.73 -5.03
CA ALA A 73 -10.27 2.51 -4.92
C ALA A 73 -10.03 3.91 -5.52
N GLU A 74 -11.11 4.68 -5.61
CA GLU A 74 -11.03 6.13 -5.81
C GLU A 74 -11.62 6.80 -4.56
N ASN A 75 -10.96 7.83 -4.04
CA ASN A 75 -11.47 8.58 -2.89
C ASN A 75 -12.19 9.83 -3.37
N SER A 76 -13.51 9.74 -3.45
CA SER A 76 -14.36 10.72 -4.12
C SER A 76 -15.48 11.23 -3.21
N VAL A 77 -15.87 12.48 -3.43
CA VAL A 77 -17.07 13.07 -2.81
C VAL A 77 -18.30 12.52 -3.52
N ASP A 78 -19.15 11.83 -2.77
CA ASP A 78 -20.44 11.33 -3.22
C ASP A 78 -21.44 11.35 -2.05
N ALA A 79 -22.73 11.23 -2.35
CA ALA A 79 -23.79 11.06 -1.36
C ALA A 79 -23.56 9.83 -0.45
N ASN A 80 -22.84 8.82 -0.94
CA ASN A 80 -22.49 7.60 -0.20
C ASN A 80 -21.05 7.60 0.34
N ALA A 81 -20.34 8.73 0.28
CA ALA A 81 -18.99 8.81 0.82
C ALA A 81 -18.99 8.53 2.33
N ILE A 82 -17.92 7.88 2.78
CA ILE A 82 -17.60 7.72 4.20
C ILE A 82 -17.53 9.11 4.83
N ARG A 83 -18.02 9.27 6.06
CA ARG A 83 -18.08 10.54 6.77
C ARG A 83 -17.15 10.53 7.98
N PRO A 84 -16.58 11.68 8.37
CA PRO A 84 -15.98 11.83 9.68
C PRO A 84 -16.96 11.41 10.80
N GLY A 85 -16.53 10.50 11.67
CA GLY A 85 -17.32 9.88 12.73
C GLY A 85 -17.97 8.55 12.36
N ASP A 86 -17.95 8.13 11.08
CA ASP A 86 -18.42 6.78 10.72
C ASP A 86 -17.50 5.72 11.32
N VAL A 87 -18.09 4.61 11.78
CA VAL A 87 -17.36 3.43 12.25
C VAL A 87 -17.51 2.31 11.23
N ILE A 88 -16.41 1.97 10.58
CA ILE A 88 -16.37 0.91 9.56
C ILE A 88 -15.75 -0.38 10.11
N GLY A 89 -16.09 -1.51 9.51
CA GLY A 89 -15.38 -2.78 9.74
C GLY A 89 -14.14 -2.89 8.84
N SER A 90 -13.20 -3.75 9.23
CA SER A 90 -12.03 -4.12 8.42
C SER A 90 -12.00 -5.62 8.14
N TYR A 91 -11.21 -6.04 7.16
CA TYR A 91 -10.92 -7.44 6.85
C TYR A 91 -10.35 -8.21 8.05
N SER A 92 -9.69 -7.51 8.98
CA SER A 92 -9.19 -8.07 10.24
C SER A 92 -10.25 -8.22 11.34
N ASN A 93 -11.52 -7.95 11.05
CA ASN A 93 -12.65 -7.91 11.99
C ASN A 93 -12.49 -6.87 13.13
N LYS A 94 -11.64 -5.86 12.92
CA LYS A 94 -11.54 -4.69 13.81
C LYS A 94 -12.45 -3.58 13.31
N SER A 95 -12.96 -2.75 14.23
CA SER A 95 -13.66 -1.51 13.90
C SER A 95 -12.69 -0.34 13.79
N ILE A 96 -12.96 0.59 12.87
CA ILE A 96 -12.19 1.81 12.65
C ILE A 96 -13.16 2.99 12.66
N GLU A 97 -12.99 3.91 13.60
CA GLU A 97 -13.64 5.23 13.55
C GLU A 97 -12.86 6.11 12.57
N VAL A 98 -13.53 6.59 11.53
CA VAL A 98 -12.92 7.44 10.51
C VAL A 98 -13.05 8.89 10.97
N LEU A 99 -11.97 9.48 11.47
CA LEU A 99 -11.96 10.90 11.86
C LEU A 99 -11.62 11.83 10.69
N ASP A 100 -10.93 11.30 9.69
CA ASP A 100 -10.48 12.05 8.52
C ASP A 100 -10.57 11.15 7.28
N THR A 101 -11.38 11.55 6.30
CA THR A 101 -11.57 10.78 5.06
C THR A 101 -10.42 10.96 4.07
N ASP A 102 -9.51 11.92 4.32
CA ASP A 102 -8.26 12.13 3.58
C ASP A 102 -7.10 11.26 4.11
N ALA A 103 -7.41 10.43 5.11
CA ALA A 103 -6.53 9.39 5.63
C ALA A 103 -6.94 8.00 5.11
N GLU A 104 -7.48 7.91 3.90
CA GLU A 104 -8.06 6.70 3.28
C GLU A 104 -7.02 5.63 2.95
N GLY A 105 -5.81 6.02 2.56
CA GLY A 105 -4.79 5.10 2.06
C GLY A 105 -4.44 4.02 3.08
N ARG A 106 -4.40 4.36 4.37
CA ARG A 106 -4.13 3.40 5.45
C ARG A 106 -5.31 2.45 5.69
N LEU A 107 -6.54 2.84 5.36
CA LEU A 107 -7.72 1.98 5.50
C LEU A 107 -7.65 0.83 4.50
N ILE A 108 -7.39 1.16 3.22
CA ILE A 108 -7.27 0.15 2.17
C ILE A 108 -6.02 -0.73 2.35
N LEU A 109 -4.92 -0.17 2.87
CA LEU A 109 -3.71 -0.92 3.21
C LEU A 109 -3.94 -1.87 4.38
N ALA A 110 -4.71 -1.47 5.41
CA ALA A 110 -5.03 -2.36 6.53
C ALA A 110 -5.71 -3.65 6.04
N ASP A 111 -6.65 -3.52 5.09
CA ASP A 111 -7.30 -4.67 4.46
C ASP A 111 -6.37 -5.45 3.54
N GLY A 112 -5.55 -4.76 2.72
CA GLY A 112 -4.55 -5.41 1.87
C GLY A 112 -3.52 -6.23 2.64
N LEU A 113 -3.03 -5.70 3.77
CA LEU A 113 -2.11 -6.37 4.69
C LEU A 113 -2.79 -7.55 5.38
N ALA A 114 -3.99 -7.36 5.92
CA ALA A 114 -4.73 -8.45 6.56
C ALA A 114 -5.05 -9.58 5.55
N TYR A 115 -5.35 -9.23 4.30
CA TYR A 115 -5.56 -10.18 3.21
C TYR A 115 -4.30 -10.98 2.89
N ILE A 116 -3.15 -10.32 2.69
CA ILE A 116 -1.91 -11.02 2.30
C ILE A 116 -1.41 -11.94 3.41
N ILE A 117 -1.52 -11.52 4.67
CA ILE A 117 -1.17 -12.33 5.85
C ILE A 117 -2.06 -13.57 5.89
N LYS A 118 -3.38 -13.41 5.78
CA LYS A 118 -4.34 -14.52 5.92
C LYS A 118 -4.26 -15.54 4.78
N ASN A 119 -4.09 -15.08 3.54
CA ASN A 119 -4.24 -15.94 2.37
C ASN A 119 -2.90 -16.45 1.81
N HIS A 120 -1.79 -15.75 2.09
CA HIS A 120 -0.49 -16.09 1.53
C HIS A 120 0.59 -16.31 2.59
N ASN A 121 0.47 -15.68 3.76
CA ASN A 121 1.40 -15.82 4.89
C ASN A 121 2.90 -15.77 4.48
N PRO A 122 3.33 -14.69 3.80
CA PRO A 122 4.71 -14.55 3.35
C PRO A 122 5.69 -14.35 4.51
N GLU A 123 6.98 -14.62 4.29
CA GLU A 123 8.03 -14.41 5.30
C GLU A 123 8.28 -12.93 5.60
N TYR A 124 8.36 -12.11 4.55
CA TYR A 124 8.49 -10.65 4.65
C TYR A 124 7.30 -9.97 3.97
N ILE A 125 6.87 -8.85 4.53
CA ILE A 125 5.86 -7.96 3.94
C ILE A 125 6.45 -6.56 3.84
N ILE A 126 6.34 -5.96 2.66
CA ILE A 126 6.68 -4.56 2.42
C ILE A 126 5.45 -3.89 1.81
N ASP A 127 4.94 -2.85 2.45
CA ASP A 127 3.94 -1.98 1.86
C ASP A 127 4.55 -0.69 1.31
N LEU A 128 4.00 -0.19 0.20
CA LEU A 128 4.45 1.03 -0.47
C LEU A 128 3.26 1.97 -0.67
N ALA A 129 3.42 3.23 -0.27
CA ALA A 129 2.33 4.20 -0.33
C ALA A 129 2.82 5.64 -0.44
N THR A 130 2.12 6.42 -1.26
CA THR A 130 2.10 7.89 -1.23
C THR A 130 1.21 8.35 -0.06
N LEU A 131 1.63 8.08 1.17
CA LEU A 131 0.70 8.08 2.30
C LEU A 131 0.50 9.43 2.98
N THR A 132 1.55 10.23 3.15
CA THR A 132 1.45 11.47 3.95
C THR A 132 2.24 12.62 3.35
N GLY A 133 1.65 13.81 3.41
CA GLY A 133 2.39 15.06 3.17
C GLY A 133 3.49 15.30 4.22
N SER A 134 3.33 14.77 5.44
CA SER A 134 4.31 14.89 6.51
C SER A 134 5.65 14.24 6.18
N CYS A 135 5.66 13.11 5.45
CA CYS A 135 6.89 12.51 4.95
C CYS A 135 7.64 13.46 4.01
N VAL A 136 6.93 14.09 3.06
CA VAL A 136 7.51 15.07 2.14
C VAL A 136 8.01 16.31 2.88
N ALA A 137 7.24 16.81 3.87
CA ALA A 137 7.66 17.95 4.68
C ALA A 137 8.93 17.67 5.49
N THR A 138 9.15 16.41 5.91
CA THR A 138 10.28 16.00 6.74
C THR A 138 11.53 15.67 5.92
N LEU A 139 11.37 14.92 4.82
CA LEU A 139 12.46 14.31 4.07
C LEU A 139 12.67 14.95 2.68
N GLY A 140 11.79 15.87 2.29
CA GLY A 140 11.78 16.47 0.96
C GLY A 140 11.37 15.47 -0.13
N TYR A 141 11.85 15.70 -1.35
CA TYR A 141 11.52 14.91 -2.54
C TYR A 141 12.60 13.90 -2.92
N HIS A 142 13.67 13.79 -2.13
CA HIS A 142 14.84 12.98 -2.45
C HIS A 142 14.96 11.72 -1.59
N ALA A 143 14.15 11.59 -0.54
CA ALA A 143 14.16 10.45 0.36
C ALA A 143 12.73 10.02 0.71
N SER A 144 12.56 8.71 0.92
CA SER A 144 11.30 8.10 1.35
C SER A 144 11.35 7.82 2.86
N GLY A 145 10.19 7.89 3.52
CA GLY A 145 10.06 7.41 4.89
C GLY A 145 9.99 5.88 4.92
N MET A 146 10.72 5.26 5.84
CA MET A 146 10.70 3.81 6.07
C MET A 146 10.37 3.54 7.53
N PHE A 147 9.40 2.66 7.77
CA PHE A 147 8.99 2.22 9.10
C PHE A 147 9.04 0.69 9.14
N THR A 148 9.74 0.15 10.12
CA THR A 148 9.86 -1.30 10.31
C THR A 148 10.14 -1.57 11.79
N ASN A 149 9.70 -2.73 12.26
CA ASN A 149 10.02 -3.27 13.59
C ASN A 149 11.24 -4.21 13.55
N ASN A 150 11.92 -4.32 12.42
CA ASN A 150 13.05 -5.20 12.18
C ASN A 150 14.25 -4.39 11.67
N ASP A 151 15.29 -4.28 12.51
CA ASP A 151 16.50 -3.51 12.22
C ASP A 151 17.37 -4.14 11.12
N GLU A 152 17.41 -5.47 11.01
CA GLU A 152 18.17 -6.18 9.96
C GLU A 152 17.55 -5.92 8.58
N LEU A 153 16.22 -5.96 8.49
CA LEU A 153 15.48 -5.58 7.29
C LEU A 153 15.70 -4.10 6.96
N ALA A 154 15.68 -3.22 7.97
CA ALA A 154 15.94 -1.80 7.79
C ALA A 154 17.31 -1.54 7.16
N GLN A 155 18.36 -2.17 7.69
CA GLN A 155 19.72 -2.04 7.18
C GLN A 155 19.85 -2.58 5.75
N SER A 156 19.23 -3.72 5.48
CA SER A 156 19.24 -4.34 4.16
C SER A 156 18.57 -3.46 3.10
N LEU A 157 17.43 -2.85 3.44
CA LEU A 157 16.72 -1.93 2.54
C LEU A 157 17.43 -0.60 2.37
N TYR A 158 18.07 -0.07 3.42
CA TYR A 158 18.83 1.17 3.35
C TYR A 158 20.06 1.06 2.45
N ALA A 159 20.68 -0.12 2.36
CA ALA A 159 21.86 -0.38 1.56
C ALA A 159 21.57 -0.73 0.08
N ALA A 160 20.31 -0.97 -0.27
CA ALA A 160 19.88 -1.38 -1.61
C ALA A 160 19.74 -0.19 -2.57
#